data_AF-A0A7C8I9W1-F1
#
_entry.id   AF-A0A7C8I9W1-F1
#
_cell.length_a   1.000
_cell.length_b   1.000
_cell.length_c   1.000
_cell.angle_alpha   90.00
_cell.angle_beta   90.00
_cell.angle_gamma   90.00
#
_symmetry.space_group_name_H-M   'P 1'
#
loop_
_entity.id
_entity.type
_entity.pdbx_description
1 polymer ?
#
loop_
_entity_poly.entity_id
_entity_poly.type
_entity_poly.pdbx_seq_one_letter_code
_entity_poly.pdbx_strand_id
1 'polypeptide(L)'
;MQFTTVLASLVLAATSVHALPGSPVQERQATPTIYARFYPDTGCNGQWVDDTVYVESTGTNACVNNTITASIKSTFFSGNIATRTLRVYSQPGCPATGNYFDLPAGTNNCYAQTVGSARFL
;
A
#
# COMPACT_ATOMS: atom_id res chain seq x y z
N MET A 1 -62.32 -3.43 55.81
CA MET A 1 -62.02 -3.37 54.36
C MET A 1 -60.98 -2.30 54.17
N GLN A 2 -59.80 -2.65 53.63
CA GLN A 2 -58.85 -1.78 52.92
C GLN A 2 -57.50 -2.52 52.90
N PHE A 3 -57.34 -3.40 51.91
CA PHE A 3 -56.03 -3.93 51.56
C PHE A 3 -55.45 -2.98 50.50
N THR A 4 -54.45 -2.23 50.96
CA THR A 4 -53.60 -1.31 50.22
C THR A 4 -52.92 -2.00 49.04
N THR A 5 -53.14 -1.44 47.86
CA THR A 5 -52.49 -1.74 46.58
C THR A 5 -50.99 -1.39 46.64
N VAL A 6 -50.12 -2.39 46.54
CA VAL A 6 -48.67 -2.19 46.36
C VAL A 6 -48.37 -2.21 44.86
N LEU A 7 -48.25 -1.02 44.27
CA LEU A 7 -47.74 -0.84 42.91
C LEU A 7 -46.21 -0.76 42.96
N ALA A 8 -45.57 -1.90 42.70
CA ALA A 8 -44.12 -2.00 42.51
C ALA A 8 -43.71 -1.22 41.25
N SER A 9 -43.18 -0.02 41.45
CA SER A 9 -42.66 0.84 40.38
C SER A 9 -41.18 0.50 40.15
N LEU A 10 -40.92 -0.47 39.28
CA LEU A 10 -39.57 -0.84 38.86
C LEU A 10 -39.10 0.16 37.78
N VAL A 11 -38.46 1.26 38.20
CA VAL A 11 -37.83 2.21 37.28
C VAL A 11 -36.52 1.59 36.80
N LEU A 12 -36.55 0.95 35.63
CA LEU A 12 -35.32 0.61 34.91
C LEU A 12 -34.65 1.93 34.48
N ALA A 13 -33.56 2.28 35.14
CA ALA A 13 -32.61 3.26 34.65
C ALA A 13 -31.96 2.69 33.37
N ALA A 14 -32.58 2.96 32.22
CA ALA A 14 -31.95 2.80 30.93
C ALA A 14 -30.82 3.85 30.83
N THR A 15 -29.62 3.46 31.23
CA THR A 15 -28.40 4.18 30.90
C THR A 15 -28.23 4.10 29.39
N SER A 16 -28.76 5.11 28.69
CA SER A 16 -28.41 5.37 27.30
C SER A 16 -26.94 5.75 27.28
N VAL A 17 -26.09 4.74 27.12
CA VAL A 17 -24.75 4.92 26.58
C VAL A 17 -24.96 5.53 25.20
N HIS A 18 -24.97 6.85 25.14
CA HIS A 18 -24.78 7.58 23.91
C HIS A 18 -23.33 7.30 23.53
N ALA A 19 -23.09 6.16 22.89
CA ALA A 19 -21.94 6.01 22.04
C ALA A 19 -22.07 7.16 21.04
N LEU A 20 -21.33 8.25 21.27
CA LEU A 20 -21.08 9.22 20.22
C LEU A 20 -20.68 8.38 19.01
N PRO A 21 -21.34 8.53 17.85
CA PRO A 21 -20.79 7.96 16.63
C PRO A 21 -19.40 8.56 16.54
N GLY A 22 -18.39 7.69 16.75
CA GLY A 22 -17.00 8.06 16.62
C GLY A 22 -16.88 8.82 15.31
N SER A 23 -16.22 9.96 15.38
CA SER A 23 -15.77 10.80 14.26
C SER A 23 -15.79 10.02 12.94
N PRO A 24 -16.41 10.56 11.86
CA PRO A 24 -16.47 9.86 10.58
C PRO A 24 -15.07 9.35 10.29
N VAL A 25 -14.97 8.05 10.00
CA VAL A 25 -13.75 7.41 9.51
C VAL A 25 -13.15 8.39 8.54
N GLN A 26 -12.16 9.15 9.01
CA GLN A 26 -11.44 10.10 8.21
C GLN A 26 -10.90 9.21 7.12
N GLU A 27 -11.47 9.35 5.92
CA GLU A 27 -11.16 8.58 4.75
C GLU A 27 -9.65 8.38 4.79
N ARG A 28 -9.19 7.17 5.10
CA ARG A 28 -7.76 6.87 5.00
C ARG A 28 -7.53 6.98 3.51
N GLN A 29 -7.19 8.17 3.03
CA GLN A 29 -6.85 8.39 1.65
C GLN A 29 -5.78 7.35 1.38
N ALA A 30 -6.12 6.36 0.55
CA ALA A 30 -5.20 5.27 0.25
C ALA A 30 -3.94 5.94 -0.29
N THR A 31 -2.85 5.88 0.46
CA THR A 31 -1.59 6.47 0.00
C THR A 31 -1.27 5.81 -1.33
N PRO A 32 -1.07 6.56 -2.42
CA PRO A 32 -0.90 5.93 -3.72
C PRO A 32 0.32 5.00 -3.69
N THR A 33 0.13 3.72 -4.04
CA THR A 33 1.16 2.68 -3.94
C THR A 33 1.27 1.85 -5.20
N ILE A 34 2.42 1.21 -5.38
CA ILE A 34 2.68 0.18 -6.40
C ILE A 34 3.28 -1.04 -5.71
N TYR A 35 2.70 -2.22 -5.94
CA TYR A 35 3.25 -3.48 -5.45
C TYR A 35 4.15 -4.09 -6.52
N ALA A 36 5.39 -4.38 -6.16
CA ALA A 36 6.37 -5.01 -7.02
C ALA A 36 6.72 -6.40 -6.47
N ARG A 37 6.57 -7.43 -7.30
CA ARG A 37 7.02 -8.80 -6.99
C ARG A 37 8.22 -9.12 -7.86
N PHE A 38 9.25 -9.70 -7.25
CA PHE A 38 10.53 -9.97 -7.91
C PHE A 38 10.68 -11.46 -8.19
N TYR A 39 11.12 -11.79 -9.41
CA TYR A 39 11.22 -13.17 -9.87
C TYR A 39 12.65 -13.49 -10.35
N PRO A 40 13.10 -14.74 -10.15
CA PRO A 40 14.41 -15.20 -10.62
C PRO A 40 14.39 -15.59 -12.11
N ASP A 41 13.21 -15.61 -12.73
CA ASP A 41 13.01 -15.82 -14.17
C ASP A 41 12.84 -14.49 -14.92
N THR A 42 12.77 -14.54 -16.25
CA THR A 42 12.59 -13.36 -17.11
C THR A 42 11.12 -13.10 -17.48
N GLY A 43 10.16 -13.82 -16.88
CA GLY A 43 8.78 -13.87 -17.36
C GLY A 43 7.70 -13.60 -16.31
N CYS A 44 8.08 -13.37 -15.05
CA CYS A 44 7.14 -13.22 -13.93
C CYS A 44 6.17 -14.41 -13.76
N ASN A 45 6.56 -15.62 -14.16
CA ASN A 45 5.67 -16.80 -14.20
C ASN A 45 5.94 -17.79 -13.06
N GLY A 46 7.13 -17.75 -12.45
CA GLY A 46 7.53 -18.63 -11.36
C GLY A 46 7.05 -18.20 -9.97
N GLN A 47 7.65 -18.79 -8.93
CA GLN A 47 7.53 -18.28 -7.57
C GLN A 47 8.36 -17.00 -7.44
N TRP A 48 7.77 -15.95 -6.86
CA TRP A 48 8.51 -14.74 -6.57
C TRP A 48 9.48 -15.01 -5.41
N VAL A 49 10.63 -14.35 -5.43
CA VAL A 49 11.66 -14.48 -4.39
C VAL A 49 11.47 -13.46 -3.28
N ASP A 50 10.88 -12.31 -3.60
CA ASP A 50 10.64 -11.21 -2.67
C ASP A 50 9.60 -10.24 -3.25
N ASP A 51 9.14 -9.29 -2.45
CA ASP A 51 8.26 -8.22 -2.85
C ASP A 51 8.58 -6.88 -2.18
N THR A 52 8.10 -5.78 -2.76
CA THR A 52 8.30 -4.43 -2.22
C THR A 52 7.12 -3.56 -2.60
N VAL A 53 6.79 -2.62 -1.71
CA VAL A 53 5.77 -1.62 -1.94
C VAL A 53 6.43 -0.26 -2.15
N TYR A 54 6.22 0.34 -3.32
CA TYR A 54 6.61 1.72 -3.57
C TYR A 54 5.46 2.63 -3.20
N VAL A 55 5.69 3.51 -2.23
CA VAL A 55 4.69 4.46 -1.73
C VAL A 55 4.98 5.83 -2.33
N GLU A 56 4.01 6.40 -3.03
CA GLU A 56 4.08 7.76 -3.55
C GLU A 56 3.85 8.73 -2.39
N SER A 57 4.94 9.34 -1.90
CA SER A 57 4.87 10.37 -0.86
C SER A 57 4.77 11.76 -1.49
N THR A 58 3.87 12.58 -0.97
CA THR A 58 3.72 13.98 -1.36
C THR A 58 4.95 14.78 -0.93
N GLY A 59 5.84 15.09 -1.87
CA GLY A 59 6.94 16.03 -1.68
C GLY A 59 8.36 15.45 -1.67
N THR A 60 8.52 14.12 -1.74
CA THR A 60 9.86 13.49 -1.78
C THR A 60 10.00 12.56 -2.98
N ASN A 61 10.84 12.96 -3.95
CA ASN A 61 11.34 12.08 -5.01
C ASN A 61 12.48 11.21 -4.47
N ALA A 62 12.25 10.60 -3.31
CA ALA A 62 13.25 9.82 -2.62
C ALA A 62 13.62 8.61 -3.49
N CYS A 63 14.92 8.42 -3.69
CA CYS A 63 15.42 7.21 -4.29
C CYS A 63 15.31 6.07 -3.27
N VAL A 64 14.60 5.01 -3.65
CA VAL A 64 14.48 3.79 -2.85
C VAL A 64 15.38 2.73 -3.47
N ASN A 65 16.42 2.31 -2.73
CA ASN A 65 17.26 1.21 -3.15
C ASN A 65 16.57 -0.12 -2.92
N ASN A 66 16.75 -1.03 -3.87
CA ASN A 66 16.42 -2.43 -3.66
C ASN A 66 17.48 -3.06 -2.75
N THR A 67 17.03 -3.74 -1.70
CA THR A 67 17.91 -4.43 -0.73
C THR A 67 17.90 -5.94 -0.89
N ILE A 68 17.15 -6.45 -1.87
CA ILE A 68 17.03 -7.89 -2.15
C ILE A 68 18.38 -8.42 -2.65
N THR A 69 18.87 -9.46 -2.00
CA THR A 69 20.15 -10.11 -2.32
C THR A 69 20.00 -11.27 -3.30
N ALA A 70 18.78 -11.78 -3.48
CA ALA A 70 18.49 -12.84 -4.44
C ALA A 70 18.68 -12.35 -5.89
N SER A 71 18.92 -13.29 -6.82
CA SER A 71 19.01 -12.95 -8.25
C SER A 71 17.63 -12.58 -8.79
N ILE A 72 17.47 -11.32 -9.19
CA ILE A 72 16.24 -10.79 -9.80
C ILE A 72 16.47 -10.63 -11.30
N LYS A 73 15.62 -11.27 -12.10
CA LYS A 73 15.64 -11.17 -13.57
C LYS A 73 14.39 -10.53 -14.15
N SER A 74 13.27 -10.55 -13.41
CA SER A 74 12.06 -9.83 -13.81
C SER A 74 11.30 -9.33 -12.58
N THR A 75 10.49 -8.29 -12.81
CA THR A 75 9.64 -7.67 -11.79
C THR A 75 8.24 -7.49 -12.33
N PHE A 76 7.25 -7.96 -11.59
CA PHE A 76 5.83 -7.74 -11.89
C PHE A 76 5.29 -6.61 -11.03
N PHE A 77 4.76 -5.58 -11.67
CA PHE A 77 4.08 -4.49 -10.98
C PHE A 77 2.57 -4.70 -11.02
N SER A 78 1.94 -4.55 -9.85
CA SER A 78 0.53 -4.79 -9.65
C SER A 78 -0.05 -3.82 -8.63
N GLY A 79 -1.39 -3.69 -8.62
CA GLY A 79 -2.08 -2.80 -7.69
C GLY A 79 -1.57 -1.36 -7.78
N ASN A 80 -1.14 -0.92 -8.97
CA ASN A 80 -0.62 0.41 -9.22
C ASN A 80 -1.76 1.42 -9.14
N ILE A 81 -1.91 2.04 -7.97
CA ILE A 81 -2.85 3.15 -7.73
C ILE A 81 -2.10 4.49 -7.66
N ALA A 82 -0.82 4.51 -8.04
CA ALA A 82 -0.02 5.72 -8.09
C ALA A 82 -0.57 6.70 -9.14
N THR A 83 -0.36 7.98 -8.88
CA THR A 83 -0.70 9.08 -9.82
C THR A 83 0.51 9.52 -10.64
N ARG A 84 1.72 9.16 -10.18
CA ARG A 84 2.99 9.51 -10.82
C ARG A 84 3.68 8.31 -11.44
N THR A 85 4.48 8.56 -12.47
CA THR A 85 5.33 7.56 -13.09
C THR A 85 6.43 7.13 -12.12
N LEU A 86 6.60 5.82 -11.96
CA LEU A 86 7.73 5.25 -11.22
C LEU A 86 8.87 4.99 -12.21
N ARG A 87 10.01 5.67 -12.03
CA ARG A 87 11.23 5.34 -12.75
C ARG A 87 12.00 4.28 -11.98
N VAL A 88 12.30 3.19 -12.65
CA VAL A 88 13.00 2.04 -12.07
C VAL A 88 14.36 1.88 -12.73
N TYR A 89 15.41 1.86 -11.94
CA TYR A 89 16.79 1.78 -12.35
C TYR A 89 17.33 0.37 -12.15
N SER A 90 18.19 -0.09 -13.05
CA SER A 90 18.89 -1.37 -12.85
C SER A 90 20.01 -1.30 -11.80
N GLN A 91 20.46 -0.09 -11.46
CA GLN A 91 21.52 0.15 -10.50
C GLN A 91 20.97 0.78 -9.22
N PRO A 92 21.64 0.61 -8.07
CA PRO A 92 21.31 1.33 -6.86
C PRO A 92 21.63 2.82 -6.97
N GLY A 93 20.96 3.64 -6.16
CA GLY A 93 21.26 5.06 -5.95
C GLY A 93 20.60 6.02 -6.96
N CYS A 94 19.68 5.54 -7.79
CA CYS A 94 18.99 6.32 -8.84
C CYS A 94 19.96 7.21 -9.64
N PRO A 95 20.96 6.60 -10.30
CA PRO A 95 22.03 7.36 -10.95
C PRO A 95 21.46 8.26 -12.05
N ALA A 96 22.10 9.41 -12.27
CA ALA A 96 21.72 10.33 -13.34
C ALA A 96 21.91 9.71 -14.74
N THR A 97 22.84 8.77 -14.86
CA THR A 97 23.17 8.03 -16.09
C THR A 97 23.10 6.54 -15.80
N GLY A 98 22.33 5.80 -16.58
CA GLY A 98 22.21 4.35 -16.43
C GLY A 98 20.97 3.80 -17.12
N ASN A 99 20.81 2.49 -17.10
CA ASN A 99 19.63 1.83 -17.64
C ASN A 99 18.46 1.99 -16.67
N TYR A 100 17.35 2.51 -17.19
CA TYR A 100 16.09 2.63 -16.47
C TYR A 100 14.92 2.33 -17.40
N PHE A 101 13.78 2.04 -16.80
CA PHE A 101 12.49 2.06 -17.47
C PHE A 101 11.48 2.86 -16.65
N ASP A 102 10.47 3.37 -17.34
CA ASP A 102 9.40 4.14 -16.72
C ASP A 102 8.13 3.29 -16.69
N LEU A 103 7.58 3.12 -15.49
CA LEU A 103 6.30 2.49 -15.25
C LEU A 103 5.24 3.60 -15.12
N PRO A 104 4.32 3.76 -16.09
CA PRO A 104 3.27 4.75 -16.00
C PRO A 104 2.32 4.49 -14.82
N ALA A 105 1.68 5.54 -14.34
CA ALA A 105 0.59 5.45 -13.37
C ALA A 105 -0.51 4.49 -13.85
N GLY A 106 -1.12 3.74 -12.94
CA GLY A 106 -2.21 2.81 -13.24
C GLY A 106 -1.83 1.56 -14.06
N THR A 107 -0.56 1.40 -14.45
CA THR A 107 -0.13 0.29 -15.29
C THR A 107 0.36 -0.88 -14.45
N ASN A 108 -0.17 -2.07 -14.74
CA ASN A 108 0.31 -3.34 -14.20
C ASN A 108 0.97 -4.12 -15.33
N ASN A 109 2.25 -4.48 -15.19
CA ASN A 109 2.98 -5.19 -16.24
C ASN A 109 4.21 -5.91 -15.67
N CYS A 110 4.69 -6.92 -16.40
CA CYS A 110 5.97 -7.59 -16.14
C CYS A 110 7.09 -6.94 -16.94
N TYR A 111 8.24 -6.72 -16.29
CA TYR A 111 9.45 -6.20 -16.93
C TYR A 111 10.60 -7.17 -16.69
N ALA A 112 11.22 -7.63 -17.77
CA ALA A 112 12.39 -8.52 -17.75
C ALA A 112 13.69 -7.74 -17.51
N GLN A 113 13.77 -7.04 -16.38
CA GLN A 113 14.94 -6.25 -15.99
C GLN A 113 15.19 -6.35 -14.49
N THR A 114 16.47 -6.35 -14.11
CA THR A 114 16.89 -6.26 -12.71
C THR A 114 16.56 -4.87 -12.15
N VAL A 115 16.10 -4.82 -10.91
CA VAL A 115 15.74 -3.58 -10.21
C VAL A 115 16.74 -3.33 -9.09
N GLY A 116 17.52 -2.26 -9.22
CA GLY A 116 18.49 -1.82 -8.21
C GLY A 116 18.00 -0.64 -7.37
N SER A 117 17.21 0.26 -7.96
CA SER A 117 16.54 1.34 -7.22
C SER A 117 15.35 1.89 -7.99
N ALA A 118 14.48 2.67 -7.34
CA ALA A 118 13.37 3.33 -8.00
C ALA A 118 13.06 4.70 -7.36
N ARG A 119 12.46 5.60 -8.15
CA ARG A 119 11.94 6.89 -7.65
C ARG A 119 10.71 7.32 -8.45
N PHE A 120 9.79 8.01 -7.80
CA PHE A 120 8.68 8.67 -8.49
C PHE A 120 9.15 9.95 -9.19
N LEU A 121 8.60 10.21 -10.38
CA LEU A 121 8.88 11.39 -11.22
C LEU A 121 7.86 12.49 -11.05
#